data_AF-X0UW14-F1
#
_entry.id   AF-X0UW14-F1
#
_cell.length_a   1.000
_cell.length_b   1.000
_cell.length_c   1.000
_cell.angle_alpha   90.00
_cell.angle_beta   90.00
_cell.angle_gamma   90.00
#
_symmetry.space_group_name_H-M   'P 1'
#
loop_
_entity.id
_entity.type
_entity.pdbx_description
1 polymer ?
#
loop_
_entity_poly.entity_id
_entity_poly.type
_entity_poly.pdbx_seq_one_letter_code
_entity_poly.pdbx_strand_id
1 'polypeptide(L)'
;TAHTKKKLLELGVEPASSYDIIEILNHLKDPEWQGVNKEGNHDLVMFLGIRTDLGEQGLSTLKHYAPHLKSMTLCKYYYPHANYSLPNFRKDAQWKEFLEKLITNLKEKEA
;
A
#
# COMPACT_ATOMS: atom_id res chain seq x y z
N THR A 1 -5.18 -2.47 -8.12
CA THR A 1 -4.83 -3.33 -9.26
C THR A 1 -6.10 -3.84 -9.92
N ALA A 2 -6.03 -4.28 -11.18
CA ALA A 2 -7.22 -4.68 -11.95
C ALA A 2 -8.11 -5.73 -11.24
N HIS A 3 -7.50 -6.65 -10.49
CA HIS A 3 -8.22 -7.72 -9.78
C HIS A 3 -9.01 -7.25 -8.55
N THR A 4 -8.64 -6.14 -7.90
CA THR A 4 -9.39 -5.57 -6.77
C THR A 4 -10.41 -4.51 -7.20
N LYS A 5 -10.22 -3.89 -8.38
CA LYS A 5 -11.07 -2.80 -8.87
C LYS A 5 -12.55 -3.15 -8.87
N LYS A 6 -12.92 -4.32 -9.39
CA LYS A 6 -14.32 -4.77 -9.42
C LYS A 6 -14.94 -4.78 -8.02
N LYS A 7 -14.21 -5.32 -7.04
CA LYS A 7 -14.72 -5.44 -5.68
C LYS A 7 -14.85 -4.08 -4.97
N LEU A 8 -13.94 -3.14 -5.24
CA LEU A 8 -14.04 -1.79 -4.72
C LEU A 8 -15.29 -1.07 -5.24
N LEU A 9 -15.57 -1.19 -6.55
CA LEU A 9 -16.77 -0.61 -7.15
C LEU A 9 -18.06 -1.22 -6.59
N GLU A 10 -18.10 -2.55 -6.37
CA GLU A 10 -19.22 -3.22 -5.70
C GLU A 10 -19.46 -2.69 -4.26
N LEU A 11 -18.40 -2.21 -3.60
CA LEU A 11 -18.45 -1.61 -2.27
C LEU A 11 -18.71 -0.09 -2.31
N GLY A 12 -18.97 0.49 -3.48
CA GLY A 12 -19.24 1.92 -3.66
C GLY A 12 -17.99 2.81 -3.59
N VAL A 13 -16.79 2.23 -3.72
CA VAL A 13 -15.52 2.96 -3.69
C VAL A 13 -14.94 3.03 -5.10
N GLU A 14 -14.84 4.24 -5.65
CA GLU A 14 -14.18 4.48 -6.92
C GLU A 14 -12.69 4.76 -6.71
N PRO A 15 -11.78 3.91 -7.24
CA PRO A 15 -10.36 4.18 -7.13
C PRO A 15 -9.98 5.36 -8.03
N ALA A 16 -9.23 6.33 -7.49
CA ALA A 16 -8.74 7.48 -8.25
C ALA A 16 -7.98 7.09 -9.52
N SER A 17 -7.29 5.95 -9.50
CA SER A 17 -6.64 5.36 -10.67
C SER A 17 -6.45 3.85 -10.48
N SER A 18 -6.17 3.14 -11.57
CA SER A 18 -5.85 1.71 -11.52
C SER A 18 -4.66 1.42 -12.42
N TYR A 19 -3.55 1.06 -11.78
CA TYR A 19 -2.31 0.66 -12.45
C TYR A 19 -2.02 -0.82 -12.26
N ASP A 20 -1.20 -1.37 -13.16
CA ASP A 20 -0.44 -2.57 -12.84
C ASP A 20 0.59 -2.26 -11.74
N ILE A 21 0.96 -3.26 -10.94
CA ILE A 21 1.92 -3.06 -9.84
C ILE A 21 3.31 -2.67 -10.36
N ILE A 22 3.76 -3.22 -11.48
CA ILE A 22 5.06 -2.86 -12.06
C ILE A 22 5.04 -1.42 -12.59
N GLU A 23 3.93 -1.02 -13.19
CA GLU A 23 3.74 0.33 -13.73
C GLU A 23 3.77 1.39 -12.60
N ILE A 24 3.01 1.18 -11.53
CA ILE A 24 3.00 2.13 -10.40
C ILE A 24 4.36 2.16 -9.69
N LEU A 25 5.06 1.04 -9.57
CA LEU A 25 6.41 1.00 -9.00
C LEU A 25 7.40 1.80 -9.85
N ASN A 26 7.26 1.78 -11.18
CA ASN A 26 8.09 2.59 -12.07
C ASN A 26 7.82 4.08 -11.90
N HIS A 27 6.55 4.47 -11.78
CA HIS A 27 6.16 5.84 -11.50
C HIS A 27 6.63 6.35 -10.14
N LEU A 28 6.48 5.54 -9.08
CA LEU A 28 6.87 5.90 -7.71
C LEU A 28 8.39 6.12 -7.56
N LYS A 29 9.21 5.48 -8.39
CA LYS A 29 10.66 5.72 -8.43
C LYS A 29 11.04 7.08 -9.00
N ASP A 30 10.23 7.62 -9.91
CA ASP A 30 10.53 8.86 -10.58
C ASP A 30 10.17 10.04 -9.66
N PRO A 31 11.14 10.79 -9.10
CA PRO A 31 10.85 11.92 -8.22
C PRO A 31 10.03 13.02 -8.92
N GLU A 32 10.10 13.12 -10.25
CA GLU A 32 9.39 14.13 -11.04
C GLU A 32 7.95 13.71 -11.37
N TRP A 33 7.56 12.46 -11.05
CA TRP A 33 6.20 11.99 -11.29
C TRP A 33 5.19 12.80 -10.45
N GLN A 34 4.16 13.32 -11.13
CA GLN A 34 3.17 14.21 -10.51
C GLN A 34 2.09 13.47 -9.69
N GLY A 35 2.28 12.17 -9.42
CA GLY A 35 1.32 11.36 -8.70
C GLY A 35 0.05 11.06 -9.50
N VAL A 36 -0.83 10.25 -8.91
CA VAL A 36 -2.08 9.83 -9.56
C VAL A 36 -3.05 10.99 -9.80
N ASN A 37 -2.98 12.03 -8.96
CA ASN A 37 -3.85 13.21 -9.02
C ASN A 37 -3.21 14.41 -9.73
N LYS A 38 -1.96 14.30 -10.21
CA LYS A 38 -1.19 15.41 -10.79
C LYS A 38 -0.87 16.55 -9.80
N GLU A 39 -0.77 16.23 -8.52
CA GLU A 39 -0.53 17.19 -7.42
C GLU A 39 0.87 17.06 -6.81
N GLY A 40 1.74 16.26 -7.44
CA GLY A 40 3.07 15.94 -6.96
C GLY A 40 3.21 14.47 -6.56
N ASN A 41 4.46 14.04 -6.37
CA ASN A 41 4.73 12.67 -5.97
C ASN A 41 4.24 12.39 -4.55
N HIS A 42 3.96 11.12 -4.26
CA HIS A 42 3.58 10.68 -2.93
C HIS A 42 4.78 10.64 -1.99
N ASP A 43 4.55 10.94 -0.71
CA ASP A 43 5.51 10.80 0.38
C ASP A 43 5.37 9.45 1.11
N LEU A 44 4.21 8.79 0.98
CA LEU A 44 3.91 7.48 1.55
C LEU A 44 3.21 6.57 0.53
N VAL A 45 3.65 5.31 0.45
CA VAL A 45 2.94 4.22 -0.24
C VAL A 45 2.59 3.10 0.73
N MET A 46 1.35 2.61 0.66
CA MET A 46 0.86 1.50 1.47
C MET A 46 0.56 0.26 0.61
N PHE A 47 1.14 -0.88 0.99
CA PHE A 47 0.93 -2.18 0.36
C PHE A 47 -0.06 -3.00 1.20
N LEU A 48 -1.11 -3.51 0.54
CA LEU A 48 -2.12 -4.36 1.17
C LEU A 48 -2.61 -5.40 0.17
N GLY A 49 -2.66 -6.67 0.60
CA GLY A 49 -3.25 -7.76 -0.20
C GLY A 49 -2.45 -8.15 -1.44
N ILE A 50 -1.13 -7.96 -1.43
CA ILE A 50 -0.23 -8.28 -2.54
C ILE A 50 0.50 -9.61 -2.26
N ARG A 51 0.74 -10.40 -3.30
CA ARG A 51 1.54 -11.64 -3.21
C ARG A 51 2.93 -11.31 -2.64
N THR A 52 3.39 -12.06 -1.64
CA THR A 52 4.55 -11.69 -0.83
C THR A 52 5.83 -11.51 -1.63
N ASP A 53 6.12 -12.40 -2.58
CA ASP A 53 7.26 -12.29 -3.48
C ASP A 53 7.24 -11.01 -4.33
N LEU A 54 6.08 -10.67 -4.90
CA LEU A 54 5.94 -9.50 -5.76
C LEU A 54 6.00 -8.20 -4.95
N GLY A 55 5.36 -8.20 -3.78
CA GLY A 55 5.45 -7.09 -2.83
C GLY A 55 6.88 -6.86 -2.37
N GLU A 56 7.63 -7.92 -2.07
CA GLU A 56 9.03 -7.79 -1.64
C GLU A 56 9.97 -7.26 -2.71
N GLN A 57 9.82 -7.73 -3.95
CA GLN A 57 10.62 -7.21 -5.07
C GLN A 57 10.31 -5.73 -5.34
N GLY A 58 9.03 -5.36 -5.25
CA GLY A 58 8.60 -3.97 -5.36
C GLY A 58 9.16 -3.09 -4.25
N LEU A 59 9.08 -3.54 -3.00
CA LEU A 59 9.60 -2.80 -1.85
C LEU A 59 11.13 -2.68 -1.88
N SER A 60 11.85 -3.73 -2.29
CA SER A 60 13.29 -3.66 -2.51
C SER A 60 13.65 -2.58 -3.54
N THR A 61 12.87 -2.50 -4.62
CA THR A 61 13.04 -1.47 -5.65
C THR A 61 12.84 -0.07 -5.06
N LEU A 62 11.74 0.17 -4.35
CA LEU A 62 11.48 1.48 -3.75
C LEU A 62 12.51 1.87 -2.69
N LYS A 63 12.95 0.92 -1.86
CA LYS A 63 13.96 1.14 -0.83
C LYS A 63 15.27 1.72 -1.38
N HIS A 64 15.71 1.28 -2.56
CA HIS A 64 16.99 1.68 -3.15
C HIS A 64 16.87 2.81 -4.16
N TYR A 65 15.72 2.95 -4.83
CA TYR A 65 15.54 3.86 -5.97
C TYR A 65 14.49 4.97 -5.74
N ALA A 66 13.80 5.00 -4.59
CA ALA A 66 12.83 6.03 -4.25
C ALA A 66 13.07 6.56 -2.81
N PRO A 67 14.22 7.21 -2.52
CA PRO A 67 14.55 7.65 -1.17
C PRO A 67 13.60 8.72 -0.60
N HIS A 68 12.89 9.44 -1.47
CA HIS A 68 11.84 10.40 -1.11
C HIS A 68 10.56 9.74 -0.58
N LEU A 69 10.35 8.47 -0.89
CA LEU A 69 9.10 7.76 -0.61
C LEU A 69 9.24 6.86 0.62
N LYS A 70 8.33 7.01 1.58
CA LYS A 70 8.17 6.04 2.67
C LYS A 70 7.26 4.90 2.23
N SER A 71 7.62 3.69 2.62
CA SER A 71 6.85 2.49 2.32
C SER A 71 6.30 1.85 3.59
N MET A 72 5.03 1.48 3.56
CA MET A 72 4.35 0.78 4.65
C MET A 72 3.61 -0.44 4.11
N THR A 73 3.57 -1.52 4.88
CA THR A 73 2.74 -2.69 4.56
C THR A 73 1.72 -2.94 5.64
N LEU A 74 0.47 -3.16 5.26
CA LEU A 74 -0.61 -3.60 6.13
C LEU A 74 -0.97 -5.09 5.90
N CYS A 75 -0.05 -5.85 5.31
CA CYS A 75 -0.21 -7.27 5.05
C CYS A 75 -0.04 -8.13 6.32
N LYS A 76 -0.51 -9.38 6.23
CA LYS A 76 -0.41 -10.38 7.31
C LYS A 76 1.04 -10.78 7.65
N TYR A 77 1.93 -10.70 6.67
CA TYR A 77 3.34 -11.08 6.81
C TYR A 77 4.23 -9.85 6.94
N TYR A 78 5.38 -10.03 7.58
CA TYR A 78 6.41 -9.02 7.73
C TYR A 78 7.22 -8.86 6.45
N TYR A 79 7.47 -7.60 6.07
CA TYR A 79 8.20 -7.21 4.87
C TYR A 79 9.48 -6.44 5.22
N PRO A 80 10.67 -7.06 5.22
CA PRO A 80 11.94 -6.41 5.59
C PRO A 80 12.37 -5.22 4.72
N HIS A 81 11.87 -5.08 3.49
CA HIS A 81 12.24 -3.94 2.65
C HIS A 81 11.35 -2.71 2.84
N ALA A 82 10.23 -2.83 3.56
CA ALA A 82 9.40 -1.69 3.89
C ALA A 82 10.01 -0.84 5.03
N ASN A 83 9.72 0.47 5.05
CA ASN A 83 10.07 1.29 6.20
C ASN A 83 9.24 0.91 7.44
N TYR A 84 7.98 0.57 7.22
CA TYR A 84 7.07 0.12 8.27
C TYR A 84 6.36 -1.17 7.83
N SER A 85 6.46 -2.21 8.64
CA SER A 85 5.76 -3.46 8.37
C SER A 85 5.14 -4.01 9.64
N LEU A 86 3.94 -4.58 9.50
CA LEU A 86 3.28 -5.28 10.59
C LEU A 86 4.05 -6.56 10.95
N PRO A 87 3.97 -7.00 12.21
CA PRO A 87 4.48 -8.32 12.57
C PRO A 87 3.71 -9.43 11.84
N ASN A 88 4.32 -10.61 11.76
CA ASN A 88 3.65 -11.78 11.22
C ASN A 88 2.45 -12.17 12.08
N PHE A 89 1.24 -12.13 11.50
CA PHE A 89 0.04 -12.69 12.12
C PHE A 89 -0.11 -14.15 11.74
N ARG A 90 -0.43 -15.03 12.70
CA ARG A 90 -0.67 -16.46 12.39
C ARG A 90 -2.08 -16.68 11.85
N LYS A 91 -3.07 -16.05 12.47
CA LYS A 91 -4.50 -16.21 12.14
C LYS A 91 -5.03 -14.97 11.43
N ASP A 92 -5.81 -15.19 10.38
CA ASP A 92 -6.43 -14.09 9.60
C ASP A 92 -7.38 -13.26 10.47
N ALA A 93 -8.04 -13.89 11.45
CA ALA A 93 -8.89 -13.19 12.41
C ALA A 93 -8.13 -12.11 13.21
N GLN A 94 -6.89 -12.38 13.61
CA GLN A 94 -6.09 -11.40 14.36
C GLN A 94 -5.65 -10.23 13.46
N TRP A 95 -5.28 -10.54 12.22
CA TRP A 95 -4.94 -9.52 11.24
C TRP A 95 -6.15 -8.64 10.90
N LYS A 96 -7.33 -9.26 10.71
CA LYS A 96 -8.59 -8.54 10.51
C LYS A 96 -8.93 -7.64 11.71
N GLU A 97 -8.84 -8.16 12.93
CA GLU A 97 -9.08 -7.39 14.15
C GLU A 97 -8.14 -6.18 14.25
N PHE A 98 -6.87 -6.35 13.87
CA PHE A 98 -5.91 -5.24 13.82
C PHE A 98 -6.36 -4.14 12.84
N LEU A 99 -6.78 -4.51 11.62
CA LEU A 99 -7.27 -3.57 10.62
C LEU A 99 -8.55 -2.85 11.08
N GLU A 100 -9.47 -3.57 11.73
CA GLU A 100 -10.69 -2.98 12.29
C GLU A 100 -10.36 -1.95 13.38
N LYS A 101 -9.45 -2.29 14.31
CA LYS A 101 -8.98 -1.34 15.33
C LYS A 101 -8.28 -0.12 14.73
N LEU A 102 -7.48 -0.33 13.69
CA LEU A 102 -6.83 0.78 12.98
C LEU A 102 -7.87 1.74 12.41
N ILE A 103 -8.92 1.23 11.75
CA ILE A 103 -10.01 2.04 11.20
C ILE A 103 -10.75 2.80 12.32
N THR A 104 -11.06 2.13 13.44
CA THR A 104 -11.72 2.78 14.59
C THR A 104 -10.88 3.94 15.14
N ASN A 105 -9.60 3.72 15.39
CA ASN A 105 -8.70 4.75 15.92
C ASN A 105 -8.52 5.95 14.97
N LEU A 106 -8.59 5.73 13.66
CA LEU A 106 -8.51 6.82 12.69
C LEU A 106 -9.78 7.69 12.72
N LYS A 107 -10.96 7.08 12.83
CA LYS A 107 -12.23 7.81 12.94
C LYS A 107 -12.36 8.63 14.22
N GLU A 108 -11.85 8.12 15.34
CA GLU A 108 -11.87 8.83 16.62
C GLU A 108 -10.99 10.09 16.61
N LYS A 109 -9.95 10.14 15.76
CA LYS A 109 -9.07 11.31 15.63
C LYS A 109 -9.58 12.39 14.67
N GLU A 110 -10.55 12.06 13.83
CA GLU A 110 -11.20 13.02 12.91
C GLU A 110 -12.37 13.76 13.56
N ALA A 111 -12.83 13.31 14.74
CA ALA A 111 -13.90 13.91 15.55
C ALA A 111 -13.35 14.87 16.62
#